data_AF-A0A7X4E8Y7-F1
#
_entry.id   AF-A0A7X4E8Y7-F1
#
_cell.length_a   1.000
_cell.length_b   1.000
_cell.length_c   1.000
_cell.angle_alpha   90.00
_cell.angle_beta   90.00
_cell.angle_gamma   90.00
#
_symmetry.space_group_name_H-M   'P 1'
#
loop_
_entity.id
_entity.type
_entity.pdbx_description
1 polymer ?
#
loop_
_entity_poly.entity_id
_entity_poly.type
_entity_poly.pdbx_seq_one_letter_code
_entity_poly.pdbx_strand_id
1 'polypeptide(L)'
;MANDRVTISEFEFLSRFDTEAKAVAFFESVRWKDGRTCPHCDHQHTYPHKTRQFFYHCRACRKQFTCKVHTIMHASPLPVKMWLFAMYKVSVARKGISSLQLSKQLGITQKSAWYMLHRIKEACGGDQGPLSGIIEVDETFIGGKAKNKHKDKKPKKIRGTEGKQAVFGMRQRGGKTFAKPVPRTDRKTLVPEIEQR
;
A
#
# COMPACT_ATOMS: atom_id res chain seq x y z
N MET A 1 25.03 -19.62 -2.50
CA MET A 1 23.58 -19.59 -2.25
C MET A 1 23.07 -18.26 -2.75
N ALA A 2 22.40 -18.25 -3.90
CA ALA A 2 21.93 -17.03 -4.54
C ALA A 2 20.91 -16.34 -3.63
N ASN A 3 21.03 -15.03 -3.52
CA ASN A 3 20.12 -14.21 -2.74
C ASN A 3 18.77 -14.16 -3.49
N ASP A 4 17.88 -15.15 -3.28
CA ASP A 4 16.60 -15.34 -3.99
C ASP A 4 15.55 -14.23 -3.75
N ARG A 5 15.97 -13.05 -3.28
CA ARG A 5 15.12 -11.89 -2.99
C ARG A 5 15.76 -10.56 -3.43
N VAL A 6 16.47 -10.56 -4.56
CA VAL A 6 16.92 -9.28 -5.15
C VAL A 6 15.76 -8.65 -5.90
N THR A 7 15.25 -7.54 -5.36
CA THR A 7 14.34 -6.66 -6.09
C THR A 7 15.05 -6.11 -7.33
N ILE A 8 14.40 -6.12 -8.49
CA ILE A 8 14.95 -5.56 -9.73
C ILE A 8 15.40 -4.13 -9.54
N SER A 9 16.41 -3.69 -10.30
CA SER A 9 16.89 -2.31 -10.22
C SER A 9 15.86 -1.32 -10.78
N GLU A 10 16.00 -0.04 -10.43
CA GLU A 10 15.11 1.00 -10.97
C GLU A 10 15.29 1.16 -12.48
N PHE A 11 16.52 1.05 -12.98
CA PHE A 11 16.80 1.10 -14.41
C PHE A 11 16.13 -0.05 -15.16
N GLU A 12 16.24 -1.27 -14.62
CA GLU A 12 15.58 -2.45 -15.17
C GLU A 12 14.06 -2.33 -15.16
N PHE A 13 13.47 -1.79 -14.08
CA PHE A 13 12.04 -1.50 -14.03
C PHE A 13 11.62 -0.56 -15.16
N LEU A 14 12.35 0.54 -15.36
CA LEU A 14 12.02 1.54 -16.39
C LEU A 14 12.16 0.97 -17.80
N SER A 15 13.15 0.10 -18.05
CA SER A 15 13.31 -0.61 -19.32
C SER A 15 12.19 -1.62 -19.56
N ARG A 16 11.81 -2.38 -18.53
CA ARG A 16 10.74 -3.39 -18.63
C ARG A 16 9.37 -2.77 -18.88
N PHE A 17 9.10 -1.63 -18.25
CA PHE A 17 7.84 -0.89 -18.35
C PHE A 17 8.03 0.45 -19.07
N ASP A 18 8.75 0.45 -20.19
CA ASP A 18 9.00 1.65 -21.00
C ASP A 18 7.71 2.29 -21.53
N THR A 19 6.68 1.49 -21.81
CA THR A 19 5.39 1.91 -22.39
C THR A 19 4.22 1.52 -21.49
N GLU A 20 3.12 2.26 -21.61
CA GLU A 20 1.87 1.95 -20.90
C GLU A 20 1.32 0.57 -21.32
N ALA A 21 1.47 0.20 -22.60
CA ALA A 21 1.03 -1.09 -23.11
C ALA A 21 1.73 -2.27 -22.40
N LYS A 22 3.06 -2.21 -22.18
CA LYS A 22 3.79 -3.24 -21.43
C LYS A 22 3.35 -3.31 -19.97
N ALA A 23 3.11 -2.15 -19.34
CA ALA A 23 2.61 -2.08 -17.97
C ALA A 23 1.21 -2.69 -17.82
N VAL A 24 0.30 -2.36 -18.74
CA VAL A 24 -1.05 -2.94 -18.77
C VAL A 24 -0.99 -4.44 -19.03
N ALA A 25 -0.23 -4.90 -20.03
CA ALA A 25 -0.10 -6.32 -20.35
C ALA A 25 0.44 -7.14 -19.17
N PHE A 26 1.45 -6.63 -18.46
CA PHE A 26 1.95 -7.27 -17.23
C PHE A 26 0.90 -7.28 -16.12
N PHE A 27 0.21 -6.18 -15.88
CA PHE A 27 -0.81 -6.14 -14.84
C PHE A 27 -1.98 -7.09 -15.15
N GLU A 28 -2.36 -7.19 -16.42
CA GLU A 28 -3.39 -8.12 -16.89
C GLU A 28 -2.97 -9.58 -16.75
N SER A 29 -1.71 -9.93 -17.03
CA SER A 29 -1.25 -11.31 -16.87
C SER A 29 -1.24 -11.76 -15.41
N VAL A 30 -0.98 -10.84 -14.46
CA VAL A 30 -1.08 -11.11 -13.03
C VAL A 30 -2.53 -11.19 -12.58
N ARG A 31 -3.38 -10.27 -13.03
CA ARG A 31 -4.78 -10.20 -12.61
C ARG A 31 -5.65 -11.31 -13.19
N TRP A 32 -5.43 -11.65 -14.45
CA TRP A 32 -6.26 -12.53 -15.26
C TRP A 32 -5.43 -13.68 -15.81
N LYS A 33 -4.86 -14.47 -14.88
CA LYS A 33 -4.01 -15.61 -15.22
C LYS A 33 -4.67 -16.60 -16.19
N ASP A 34 -5.98 -16.83 -16.00
CA ASP A 34 -6.76 -17.79 -16.78
C ASP A 34 -7.68 -17.11 -17.82
N GLY A 35 -7.37 -15.86 -18.17
CA GLY A 35 -8.10 -15.09 -19.18
C GLY A 35 -8.96 -13.96 -18.59
N ARG A 36 -9.22 -12.96 -19.44
CA ARG A 36 -9.87 -11.71 -19.07
C ARG A 36 -11.31 -11.95 -18.62
N THR A 37 -11.56 -11.67 -17.35
CA THR A 37 -12.88 -11.82 -16.72
C THR A 37 -13.46 -10.45 -16.37
N CYS A 38 -14.76 -10.26 -16.65
CA CYS A 38 -15.44 -9.00 -16.35
C CYS A 38 -15.53 -8.78 -14.83
N PRO A 39 -15.00 -7.68 -14.29
CA PRO A 39 -14.97 -7.46 -12.85
C PRO A 39 -16.33 -7.04 -12.26
N HIS A 40 -17.39 -6.95 -13.08
CA HIS A 40 -18.74 -6.58 -12.64
C HIS A 40 -19.70 -7.76 -12.53
N CYS A 41 -19.44 -8.86 -13.22
CA CYS A 41 -20.36 -10.00 -13.33
C CYS A 41 -19.66 -11.34 -13.55
N ASP A 42 -18.33 -11.35 -13.46
CA ASP A 42 -17.45 -12.52 -13.59
C ASP A 42 -17.58 -13.32 -14.89
N HIS A 43 -18.22 -12.76 -15.90
CA HIS A 43 -18.35 -13.38 -17.21
C HIS A 43 -17.06 -13.25 -18.04
N GLN A 44 -16.67 -14.32 -18.72
CA GLN A 44 -15.41 -14.41 -19.48
C GLN A 44 -15.52 -13.86 -20.91
N HIS A 45 -16.73 -13.83 -21.51
CA HIS A 45 -16.89 -13.27 -22.85
C HIS A 45 -16.78 -11.74 -22.83
N THR A 46 -15.57 -11.29 -23.08
CA THR A 46 -15.18 -9.87 -23.07
C THR A 46 -14.35 -9.56 -24.30
N TYR A 47 -14.51 -8.37 -24.87
CA TYR A 47 -13.80 -7.95 -26.08
C TYR A 47 -13.16 -6.57 -25.91
N PRO A 48 -12.03 -6.31 -26.58
CA PRO A 48 -11.42 -4.99 -26.58
C PRO A 48 -12.34 -3.96 -27.23
N HIS A 49 -12.31 -2.73 -26.71
CA HIS A 49 -13.00 -1.60 -27.29
C HIS A 49 -12.29 -1.19 -28.59
N LYS A 50 -13.07 -0.88 -29.64
CA LYS A 50 -12.54 -0.59 -30.98
C LYS A 50 -11.60 0.62 -31.01
N THR A 51 -11.97 1.71 -30.32
CA THR A 51 -11.26 2.99 -30.38
C THR A 51 -10.47 3.36 -29.11
N ARG A 52 -10.90 2.89 -27.93
CA ARG A 52 -10.31 3.26 -26.64
C ARG A 52 -9.34 2.18 -26.19
N GLN A 53 -8.04 2.49 -26.19
CA GLN A 53 -7.02 1.56 -25.72
C GLN A 53 -7.26 1.16 -24.26
N PHE A 54 -7.01 -0.12 -23.95
CA PHE A 54 -7.13 -0.71 -22.60
C PHE A 54 -8.55 -0.72 -22.02
N PHE A 55 -9.56 -0.40 -22.83
CA PHE A 55 -10.98 -0.58 -22.47
C PHE A 55 -11.50 -1.89 -23.03
N TYR A 56 -12.35 -2.54 -22.25
CA TYR A 56 -13.00 -3.80 -22.56
C TYR A 56 -14.49 -3.67 -22.39
N HIS A 57 -15.24 -4.47 -23.15
CA HIS A 57 -16.69 -4.56 -23.04
C HIS A 57 -17.08 -6.00 -22.70
N CYS A 58 -18.01 -6.16 -21.77
CA CYS A 58 -18.55 -7.46 -21.39
C CYS A 58 -19.84 -7.75 -22.16
N ARG A 59 -19.94 -8.95 -22.76
CA ARG A 59 -21.15 -9.36 -23.49
C ARG A 59 -22.37 -9.53 -22.56
N ALA A 60 -22.17 -10.04 -21.34
CA ALA A 60 -23.26 -10.35 -20.42
C ALA A 60 -23.89 -9.10 -19.80
N CYS A 61 -23.09 -8.27 -19.12
CA CYS A 61 -23.62 -7.09 -18.41
C CYS A 61 -23.61 -5.80 -19.28
N ARG A 62 -23.05 -5.85 -20.48
CA ARG A 62 -22.91 -4.70 -21.41
C ARG A 62 -22.14 -3.49 -20.85
N LYS A 63 -21.45 -3.66 -19.72
CA LYS A 63 -20.64 -2.61 -19.10
C LYS A 63 -19.23 -2.59 -19.70
N GLN A 64 -18.66 -1.39 -19.76
CA GLN A 64 -17.25 -1.18 -20.10
C GLN A 64 -16.39 -1.22 -18.83
N PHE A 65 -15.19 -1.76 -18.94
CA PHE A 65 -14.24 -1.79 -17.83
C PHE A 65 -12.80 -1.70 -18.34
N THR A 66 -11.87 -1.45 -17.43
CA THR A 66 -10.42 -1.52 -17.67
C THR A 66 -9.82 -2.50 -16.67
N CYS A 67 -8.56 -2.87 -16.85
CA CYS A 67 -7.82 -3.65 -15.87
C CYS A 67 -7.72 -2.94 -14.49
N LYS A 68 -8.04 -1.64 -14.37
CA LYS A 68 -8.03 -0.90 -13.09
C LYS A 68 -9.31 -1.09 -12.26
N VAL A 69 -10.41 -1.53 -12.86
CA VAL A 69 -11.72 -1.62 -12.19
C VAL A 69 -11.68 -2.63 -11.04
N HIS A 70 -12.29 -2.32 -9.90
CA HIS A 70 -12.22 -3.10 -8.65
C HIS A 70 -10.77 -3.37 -8.15
N THR A 71 -9.86 -2.40 -8.29
CA THR A 71 -8.49 -2.45 -7.70
C THR A 71 -8.18 -1.15 -6.96
N ILE A 72 -6.99 -1.08 -6.35
CA ILE A 72 -6.41 0.17 -5.83
C ILE A 72 -6.19 1.26 -6.89
N MET A 73 -6.32 0.94 -8.17
CA MET A 73 -6.21 1.91 -9.27
C MET A 73 -7.59 2.34 -9.80
N HIS A 74 -8.69 1.81 -9.25
CA HIS A 74 -10.06 2.13 -9.69
C HIS A 74 -10.30 3.65 -9.67
N ALA A 75 -10.91 4.18 -10.73
CA ALA A 75 -11.24 5.61 -10.89
C ALA A 75 -10.02 6.56 -10.83
N SER A 76 -8.80 6.02 -10.91
CA SER A 76 -7.61 6.85 -11.09
C SER A 76 -7.45 7.22 -12.56
N PRO A 77 -7.26 8.50 -12.91
CA PRO A 77 -6.90 8.90 -14.26
C PRO A 77 -5.44 8.54 -14.60
N LEU A 78 -4.64 8.16 -13.60
CA LEU A 78 -3.22 7.87 -13.80
C LEU A 78 -3.00 6.58 -14.60
N PRO A 79 -1.96 6.53 -15.45
CA PRO A 79 -1.54 5.33 -16.16
C PRO A 79 -1.12 4.20 -15.20
N VAL A 80 -1.33 2.95 -15.60
CA VAL A 80 -0.93 1.75 -14.86
C VAL A 80 0.58 1.73 -14.65
N LYS A 81 1.39 2.18 -15.62
CA LYS A 81 2.85 2.32 -15.47
C LYS A 81 3.23 3.13 -14.22
N MET A 82 2.56 4.26 -13.98
CA MET A 82 2.83 5.11 -12.81
C MET A 82 2.47 4.40 -11.50
N TRP A 83 1.37 3.65 -11.50
CA TRP A 83 0.97 2.85 -10.35
C TRP A 83 1.96 1.73 -10.06
N LEU A 84 2.42 0.99 -11.07
CA LEU A 84 3.45 -0.04 -10.90
C LEU A 84 4.75 0.57 -10.37
N PHE A 85 5.16 1.73 -10.87
CA PHE A 85 6.35 2.42 -10.37
C PHE A 85 6.20 2.85 -8.91
N ALA A 86 5.02 3.37 -8.53
CA ALA A 86 4.74 3.71 -7.14
C ALA A 86 4.76 2.48 -6.22
N MET A 87 4.19 1.36 -6.66
CA MET A 87 4.26 0.09 -5.92
C MET A 87 5.70 -0.39 -5.77
N TYR A 88 6.47 -0.39 -6.85
CA TYR A 88 7.90 -0.72 -6.83
C TYR A 88 8.66 0.15 -5.81
N LYS A 89 8.47 1.47 -5.84
CA LYS A 89 9.11 2.40 -4.91
C LYS A 89 8.76 2.12 -3.45
N VAL A 90 7.49 1.81 -3.16
CA VAL A 90 7.06 1.44 -1.80
C VAL A 90 7.72 0.14 -1.36
N SER A 91 7.85 -0.85 -2.24
CA SER A 91 8.46 -2.15 -1.92
C SER A 91 9.97 -2.08 -1.70
N VAL A 92 10.71 -1.24 -2.45
CA VAL A 92 12.18 -1.15 -2.33
C VAL A 92 12.63 -0.12 -1.29
N ALA A 93 11.82 0.89 -0.98
CA ALA A 93 12.18 1.93 -0.03
C ALA A 93 12.05 1.43 1.42
N ARG A 94 13.15 0.89 1.97
CA ARG A 94 13.21 0.38 3.36
C ARG A 94 12.75 1.38 4.42
N LYS A 95 12.95 2.68 4.20
CA LYS A 95 12.53 3.77 5.11
C LYS A 95 11.17 4.37 4.73
N GLY A 96 10.48 3.79 3.76
CA GLY A 96 9.32 4.38 3.10
C GLY A 96 9.71 5.51 2.13
N ILE A 97 8.71 5.97 1.37
CA ILE A 97 8.84 7.08 0.44
C ILE A 97 7.82 8.17 0.81
N SER A 98 8.25 9.43 0.82
CA SER A 98 7.35 10.56 1.05
C SER A 98 6.51 10.85 -0.20
N SER A 99 5.30 11.37 -0.02
CA SER A 99 4.45 11.75 -1.16
C SER A 99 5.09 12.84 -2.02
N LEU A 100 5.88 13.74 -1.41
CA LEU A 100 6.62 14.78 -2.13
C LEU A 100 7.75 14.18 -2.98
N GLN A 101 8.46 13.18 -2.47
CA GLN A 101 9.50 12.50 -3.24
C GLN A 101 8.88 11.71 -4.40
N LEU A 102 7.81 10.96 -4.13
CA LEU A 102 7.11 10.20 -5.15
C LEU A 102 6.53 11.12 -6.24
N SER A 103 5.97 12.27 -5.86
CA SER A 103 5.41 13.22 -6.82
C SER A 103 6.46 13.78 -7.77
N LYS A 104 7.66 14.08 -7.26
CA LYS A 104 8.80 14.52 -8.09
C LYS A 104 9.28 13.43 -9.04
N GLN A 105 9.36 12.18 -8.57
CA GLN A 105 9.79 11.05 -9.40
C GLN A 105 8.78 10.70 -10.50
N LEU A 106 7.48 10.84 -10.23
CA LEU A 106 6.42 10.55 -11.19
C LEU A 106 6.02 11.76 -12.06
N GLY A 107 6.45 12.98 -11.71
CA GLY A 107 6.04 14.20 -12.41
C GLY A 107 4.55 14.54 -12.20
N ILE A 108 3.98 14.22 -11.04
CA ILE A 108 2.56 14.46 -10.71
C ILE A 108 2.42 15.41 -9.52
N THR A 109 1.19 15.82 -9.23
CA THR A 109 0.93 16.62 -8.03
C THR A 109 1.20 15.82 -6.75
N GLN A 110 1.65 16.49 -5.69
CA GLN A 110 1.84 15.86 -4.38
C GLN A 110 0.54 15.24 -3.85
N LYS A 111 -0.61 15.85 -4.12
CA LYS A 111 -1.94 15.34 -3.74
C LYS A 111 -2.23 13.98 -4.39
N SER A 112 -1.94 13.85 -5.69
CA SER A 112 -2.10 12.58 -6.42
C SER A 112 -1.16 11.50 -5.87
N ALA A 113 0.12 11.83 -5.65
CA ALA A 113 1.08 10.90 -5.06
C ALA A 113 0.71 10.46 -3.64
N TRP A 114 0.19 11.39 -2.83
CA TRP A 114 -0.31 11.10 -1.48
C TRP A 114 -1.51 10.13 -1.53
N TYR A 115 -2.45 10.37 -2.45
CA TYR A 115 -3.59 9.48 -2.66
C TYR A 115 -3.16 8.07 -3.11
N MET A 116 -2.20 7.97 -4.03
CA MET A 116 -1.63 6.68 -4.46
C MET A 116 -1.02 5.92 -3.28
N LEU A 117 -0.18 6.59 -2.49
CA LEU A 117 0.49 5.97 -1.35
C LEU A 117 -0.49 5.41 -0.31
N HIS A 118 -1.58 6.11 -0.04
CA HIS A 118 -2.61 5.62 0.88
C HIS A 118 -3.26 4.34 0.37
N ARG A 119 -3.66 4.28 -0.90
CA ARG A 119 -4.30 3.08 -1.45
C ARG A 119 -3.34 1.89 -1.51
N ILE A 120 -2.06 2.13 -1.81
CA ILE A 120 -1.04 1.08 -1.79
C ILE A 120 -0.86 0.54 -0.37
N LYS A 121 -0.72 1.42 0.63
CA LYS A 121 -0.56 1.03 2.03
C LYS A 121 -1.78 0.29 2.57
N GLU A 122 -2.97 0.73 2.21
CA GLU A 122 -4.22 0.06 2.58
C GLU A 122 -4.26 -1.37 2.03
N ALA A 123 -3.88 -1.57 0.77
CA ALA A 123 -3.79 -2.92 0.19
C ALA A 123 -2.69 -3.80 0.82
N CYS A 124 -1.68 -3.21 1.45
CA CYS A 124 -0.68 -3.95 2.23
C CYS A 124 -1.17 -4.29 3.66
N GLY A 125 -2.25 -3.68 4.15
CA GLY A 125 -2.72 -3.74 5.54
C GLY A 125 -3.52 -4.98 5.94
N GLY A 126 -3.45 -6.08 5.18
CA GLY A 126 -4.22 -7.29 5.45
C GLY A 126 -3.74 -8.08 6.67
N ASP A 127 -4.64 -8.87 7.26
CA ASP A 127 -4.31 -9.79 8.35
C ASP A 127 -3.28 -10.81 7.88
N GLN A 128 -2.10 -10.76 8.49
CA GLN A 128 -1.02 -11.68 8.18
C GLN A 128 -1.20 -13.03 8.91
N GLY A 129 -2.29 -13.22 9.66
CA GLY A 129 -2.52 -14.38 10.53
C GLY A 129 -1.72 -14.29 11.83
N PRO A 130 -1.76 -15.33 12.68
CA PRO A 130 -1.07 -15.33 13.95
C PRO A 130 0.45 -15.28 13.79
N LEU A 131 1.10 -14.75 14.82
CA LEU A 131 2.55 -14.75 15.01
C LEU A 131 2.96 -16.10 15.64
N SER A 132 4.20 -16.53 15.42
CA SER A 132 4.68 -17.81 15.95
C SER A 132 6.19 -17.77 16.21
N GLY A 133 6.65 -18.66 17.09
CA GLY A 133 8.05 -18.75 17.49
C GLY A 133 8.48 -17.58 18.38
N ILE A 134 9.68 -17.05 18.14
CA ILE A 134 10.22 -15.92 18.92
C ILE A 134 9.62 -14.61 18.41
N ILE A 135 8.85 -13.96 19.28
CA ILE A 135 8.20 -12.68 19.03
C ILE A 135 8.88 -11.63 19.91
N GLU A 136 9.36 -10.57 19.27
CA GLU A 136 9.90 -9.37 19.93
C GLU A 136 8.77 -8.34 20.04
N VAL A 137 8.63 -7.76 21.21
CA VAL A 137 7.52 -6.87 21.56
C VAL A 137 8.11 -5.55 22.04
N ASP A 138 7.59 -4.43 21.53
CA ASP A 138 8.02 -3.09 21.92
C ASP A 138 6.86 -2.09 21.77
N GLU A 139 6.98 -0.95 22.42
CA GLU A 139 6.07 0.17 22.28
C GLU A 139 6.76 1.43 21.74
N THR A 140 6.02 2.21 20.95
CA THR A 140 6.48 3.52 20.50
C THR A 140 5.40 4.57 20.66
N PHE A 141 5.80 5.84 20.70
CA PHE A 141 4.88 6.96 20.93
C PHE A 141 4.91 7.92 19.74
N ILE A 142 3.83 7.92 18.97
CA ILE A 142 3.69 8.72 17.76
C ILE A 142 2.91 10.00 18.05
N GLY A 143 3.49 11.15 17.69
CA GLY A 143 2.81 12.43 17.83
C GLY A 143 3.73 13.63 17.63
N GLY A 144 3.12 14.79 17.37
CA GLY A 144 3.84 16.06 17.22
C GLY A 144 4.55 16.48 18.51
N LYS A 145 5.63 17.26 18.38
CA LYS A 145 6.31 17.85 19.54
C LYS A 145 5.33 18.76 20.28
N ALA A 146 5.25 18.63 21.60
CA ALA A 146 4.31 19.42 22.40
C ALA A 146 4.53 20.95 22.28
N LYS A 147 5.76 21.39 21.96
CA LYS A 147 6.05 22.80 21.67
C LYS A 147 5.32 23.36 20.44
N ASN A 148 4.96 22.50 19.49
CA ASN A 148 4.25 22.86 18.26
C ASN A 148 2.72 22.81 18.40
N LYS A 149 2.18 22.47 19.60
CA LYS A 149 0.73 22.50 19.84
C LYS A 149 0.24 23.96 19.88
N HIS A 150 -0.97 24.20 19.37
CA HIS A 150 -1.67 25.48 19.52
C HIS A 150 -1.78 25.87 20.99
N LYS A 151 -1.74 27.18 21.29
CA LYS A 151 -1.62 27.73 22.65
C LYS A 151 -2.72 27.22 23.59
N ASP A 152 -3.94 27.07 23.09
CA ASP A 152 -5.13 26.56 23.76
C ASP A 152 -5.10 25.03 24.00
N LYS A 153 -4.36 24.27 23.18
CA LYS A 153 -4.20 22.81 23.31
C LYS A 153 -2.88 22.41 23.98
N LYS A 154 -2.06 23.38 24.38
CA LYS A 154 -0.74 23.14 24.98
C LYS A 154 -0.89 22.89 26.49
N PRO A 155 -0.48 21.72 27.00
CA PRO A 155 -0.54 21.47 28.44
C PRO A 155 0.40 22.40 29.19
N LYS A 156 0.01 22.83 30.41
CA LYS A 156 0.83 23.71 31.28
C LYS A 156 2.15 23.04 31.71
N LYS A 157 2.15 21.71 31.84
CA LYS A 157 3.33 20.86 32.06
C LYS A 157 3.21 19.65 31.13
N ILE A 158 4.29 19.28 30.46
CA ILE A 158 4.37 18.09 29.62
C ILE A 158 5.42 17.17 30.24
N ARG A 159 5.06 15.93 30.55
CA ARG A 159 5.99 14.89 30.98
C ARG A 159 6.12 13.82 29.90
N GLY A 160 7.34 13.60 29.41
CA GLY A 160 7.68 12.49 28.52
C GLY A 160 6.78 12.36 27.28
N THR A 161 5.92 11.32 27.29
CA THR A 161 5.09 10.89 26.15
C THR A 161 3.65 11.41 26.21
N GLU A 162 3.32 12.29 27.16
CA GLU A 162 1.99 12.87 27.32
C GLU A 162 1.44 13.51 26.04
N GLY A 163 0.24 13.07 25.64
CA GLY A 163 -0.45 13.57 24.45
C GLY A 163 0.10 13.04 23.12
N LYS A 164 0.87 11.94 23.15
CA LYS A 164 1.22 11.12 21.99
C LYS A 164 0.38 9.83 21.98
N GLN A 165 0.16 9.28 20.79
CA GLN A 165 -0.49 7.98 20.62
C GLN A 165 0.54 6.88 20.92
N ALA A 166 0.26 6.02 21.89
CA ALA A 166 1.02 4.79 22.08
C ALA A 166 0.67 3.81 20.94
N VAL A 167 1.70 3.21 20.35
CA VAL A 167 1.59 2.19 19.32
C VAL A 167 2.37 0.99 19.81
N PHE A 168 1.66 -0.12 19.96
CA PHE A 168 2.21 -1.40 20.35
C PHE A 168 2.66 -2.15 19.09
N GLY A 169 3.87 -2.70 19.11
CA GLY A 169 4.47 -3.43 18.00
C GLY A 169 4.88 -4.84 18.43
N MET A 170 4.59 -5.81 17.58
CA MET A 170 5.03 -7.20 17.72
C MET A 170 5.70 -7.66 16.43
N ARG A 171 6.89 -8.25 16.52
CA ARG A 171 7.65 -8.72 15.36
C ARG A 171 8.13 -10.14 15.57
N GLN A 172 7.69 -11.03 14.68
CA GLN A 172 8.28 -12.35 14.56
C GLN A 172 9.67 -12.24 13.93
N ARG A 173 10.68 -12.91 14.51
CA ARG A 173 12.03 -12.91 13.94
C ARG A 173 12.02 -13.45 12.50
N GLY A 174 12.51 -12.64 11.57
CA GLY A 174 12.54 -12.98 10.13
C GLY A 174 11.18 -13.06 9.45
N GLY A 175 10.10 -12.64 10.13
CA GLY A 175 8.73 -12.86 9.69
C GLY A 175 7.84 -11.63 9.78
N LYS A 176 6.59 -11.89 10.16
CA LYS A 176 5.49 -10.92 10.19
C LYS A 176 5.74 -9.84 11.24
N THR A 177 5.22 -8.64 10.96
CA THR A 177 5.20 -7.53 11.90
C THR A 177 3.76 -7.07 12.07
N PHE A 178 3.36 -6.86 13.31
CA PHE A 178 2.07 -6.35 13.71
C PHE A 178 2.27 -5.05 14.48
N ALA A 179 1.45 -4.04 14.21
CA ALA A 179 1.46 -2.79 14.96
C ALA A 179 0.04 -2.25 15.10
N LYS A 180 -0.33 -1.81 16.31
CA LYS A 180 -1.67 -1.30 16.61
C LYS A 180 -1.61 -0.12 17.58
N PRO A 181 -2.41 0.94 17.36
CA PRO A 181 -2.60 1.98 18.36
C PRO A 181 -3.24 1.40 19.63
N VAL A 182 -2.64 1.65 20.78
CA VAL A 182 -3.16 1.23 22.09
C VAL A 182 -3.42 2.45 22.98
N PRO A 183 -4.43 2.41 23.86
CA PRO A 183 -4.73 3.54 24.73
C PRO A 183 -3.62 3.79 25.77
N ARG A 184 -2.96 2.71 26.24
CA ARG A 184 -1.91 2.72 27.27
C ARG A 184 -0.92 1.58 27.04
N THR A 185 0.25 1.68 27.66
CA THR A 185 1.34 0.69 27.59
C THR A 185 1.45 -0.12 28.88
N ASP A 186 0.35 -0.21 29.65
CA ASP A 186 0.32 -1.00 30.89
C ASP A 186 0.00 -2.47 30.61
N ARG A 187 0.39 -3.34 31.55
CA ARG A 187 0.19 -4.79 31.44
C ARG A 187 -1.26 -5.18 31.12
N LYS A 188 -2.23 -4.45 31.69
CA LYS A 188 -3.67 -4.69 31.49
C LYS A 188 -4.10 -4.47 30.03
N THR A 189 -3.46 -3.54 29.33
CA THR A 189 -3.75 -3.27 27.92
C THR A 189 -2.97 -4.21 27.00
N LEU A 190 -1.69 -4.48 27.29
CA LEU A 190 -0.80 -5.17 26.36
C LEU A 190 -0.92 -6.70 26.39
N VAL A 191 -1.08 -7.32 27.57
CA VAL A 191 -1.13 -8.80 27.68
C VAL A 191 -2.26 -9.42 26.85
N PRO A 192 -3.51 -8.90 26.87
CA PRO A 192 -4.57 -9.44 26.03
C PRO A 192 -4.28 -9.34 24.53
N GLU A 193 -3.58 -8.29 24.09
CA GLU A 193 -3.21 -8.11 22.68
C GLU A 193 -2.12 -9.10 22.24
N ILE A 194 -1.23 -9.50 23.15
CA ILE A 194 -0.21 -10.54 22.91
C ILE A 194 -0.86 -11.91 22.81
N GLU A 195 -1.78 -12.24 23.72
CA GLU A 195 -2.41 -13.57 23.78
C GLU A 195 -3.38 -13.85 22.63
N GLN A 196 -3.91 -12.81 21.97
CA GLN A 196 -4.83 -12.91 20.85
C GLN A 196 -4.14 -13.14 19.48
N ARG A 197 -2.79 -13.15 19.41
CA ARG A 197 -2.04 -13.10 18.15
C ARG A 197 -0.89 -14.09 18.10
#